data_AF-A0A142BWC5-F1
#
_entry.id   AF-A0A142BWC5-F1
#
_cell.length_a   1.000
_cell.length_b   1.000
_cell.length_c   1.000
_cell.angle_alpha   90.00
_cell.angle_beta   90.00
_cell.angle_gamma   90.00
#
_symmetry.space_group_name_H-M   'P 1'
#
loop_
_entity.id
_entity.type
_entity.pdbx_description
1 polymer ?
#
loop_
_entity_poly.entity_id
_entity_poly.type
_entity_poly.pdbx_seq_one_letter_code
_entity_poly.pdbx_strand_id
1 'polypeptide(L)'
;MSPETYTQAILAALEQEDVELANSLFELAQQQAVRLSNQSQLELKLAQANSWWAATQRTSSELWRGFWLGEVHSANSLAASTVSDFLLIGDVRDLGRELANWPDSDQLVLGLSAAGIGLSVGTVVSGGSSAIAAAGASSIKAAKKAGKLNKKLMQQLTRMGENSINPAAVQAIKQQWQQLKLTQLNAASFKELKAPLGQLVQPQVVKHFKKVSNNIGTISTHTGLRGMLETLNKAESVAQVSRLAKISKNFKQGYVGALKLLPRLGKKLAWLSGVMLELVASLLNALLWSVLLLWNMFKLGRHVFR
;
A
#
# COMPACT_ATOMS: atom_id res chain seq x y z
N MET A 1 17.82 15.76 -3.71
CA MET A 1 19.04 14.94 -3.92
C MET A 1 19.88 15.61 -4.99
N SER A 2 21.19 15.36 -5.06
CA SER A 2 22.00 15.93 -6.16
C SER A 2 21.64 15.23 -7.48
N PRO A 3 21.77 15.93 -8.63
CA PRO A 3 21.70 15.35 -9.97
C PRO A 3 22.46 14.02 -10.10
N GLU A 4 23.70 13.99 -9.63
CA GLU A 4 24.59 12.83 -9.72
C GLU A 4 24.03 11.62 -8.97
N THR A 5 23.39 11.83 -7.82
CA THR A 5 22.83 10.72 -7.04
C THR A 5 21.64 10.08 -7.77
N TYR A 6 20.83 10.88 -8.48
CA TYR A 6 19.77 10.34 -9.32
C TYR A 6 20.34 9.58 -10.51
N THR A 7 21.31 10.16 -11.22
CA THR A 7 21.99 9.51 -12.35
C THR A 7 22.58 8.16 -11.94
N GLN A 8 23.31 8.09 -10.83
CA GLN A 8 23.87 6.84 -10.32
C GLN A 8 22.79 5.82 -9.94
N ALA A 9 21.70 6.26 -9.30
CA ALA A 9 20.61 5.36 -8.92
C ALA A 9 19.86 4.79 -10.14
N ILE A 10 19.68 5.60 -11.19
CA ILE A 10 19.06 5.17 -12.45
C ILE A 10 19.97 4.16 -13.16
N LEU A 11 21.27 4.45 -13.26
CA LEU A 11 22.23 3.52 -13.88
C LEU A 11 22.32 2.20 -13.12
N ALA A 12 22.38 2.23 -11.80
CA ALA A 12 22.40 1.02 -10.98
C ALA A 12 21.11 0.20 -11.13
N ALA A 13 19.95 0.85 -11.30
CA ALA A 13 18.70 0.15 -11.58
C ALA A 13 18.75 -0.53 -12.97
N LEU A 14 19.27 0.15 -13.99
CA LEU A 14 19.45 -0.43 -15.33
C LEU A 14 20.43 -1.59 -15.34
N GLU A 15 21.53 -1.51 -14.58
CA GLU A 15 22.50 -2.61 -14.42
C GLU A 15 21.89 -3.84 -13.75
N GLN A 16 20.89 -3.65 -12.88
CA GLN A 16 20.13 -4.73 -12.24
C GLN A 16 18.94 -5.20 -13.08
N GLU A 17 18.86 -4.76 -14.35
CA GLU A 17 17.72 -5.00 -15.26
C GLU A 17 16.38 -4.53 -14.68
N ASP A 18 16.43 -3.61 -13.72
CA ASP A 18 15.27 -3.07 -13.02
C ASP A 18 14.73 -1.83 -13.74
N VAL A 19 14.19 -2.06 -14.93
CA VAL A 19 13.72 -1.02 -15.86
C VAL A 19 12.60 -0.17 -15.25
N GLU A 20 11.66 -0.77 -14.49
CA GLU A 20 10.59 0.01 -13.85
C GLU A 20 11.11 0.91 -12.72
N LEU A 21 12.10 0.48 -11.94
CA LEU A 21 12.72 1.34 -10.93
C LEU A 21 13.50 2.47 -11.59
N ALA A 22 14.23 2.18 -12.67
CA ALA A 22 14.97 3.18 -13.43
C ALA A 22 14.02 4.26 -13.98
N ASN A 23 12.90 3.86 -14.61
CA ASN A 23 11.85 4.77 -15.05
C ASN A 23 11.24 5.56 -13.88
N SER A 24 10.96 4.90 -12.74
CA SER A 24 10.40 5.57 -11.57
C SER A 24 11.35 6.62 -10.98
N LEU A 25 12.65 6.35 -10.94
CA LEU A 25 13.65 7.31 -10.48
C LEU A 25 13.83 8.47 -11.45
N PHE A 26 13.78 8.21 -12.76
CA PHE A 26 13.83 9.24 -13.80
C PHE A 26 12.62 10.16 -13.71
N GLU A 27 11.41 9.60 -13.63
CA GLU A 27 10.16 10.34 -13.46
C GLU A 27 10.19 11.19 -12.17
N LEU A 28 10.67 10.63 -11.07
CA LEU A 28 10.80 11.34 -9.81
C LEU A 28 11.75 12.54 -9.92
N ALA A 29 12.87 12.39 -10.64
CA ALA A 29 13.81 13.48 -10.86
C ALA A 29 13.16 14.63 -11.68
N GLN A 30 12.38 14.28 -12.72
CA GLN A 30 11.63 15.26 -13.49
C GLN A 30 10.58 16.00 -12.66
N GLN A 31 9.80 15.26 -11.85
CA GLN A 31 8.79 15.85 -10.95
C GLN A 31 9.40 16.80 -9.91
N GLN A 32 10.65 16.56 -9.51
CA GLN A 32 11.39 17.42 -8.60
C GLN A 32 12.19 18.54 -9.31
N ALA A 33 12.02 18.69 -10.63
CA ALA A 33 12.76 19.63 -11.46
C ALA A 33 14.30 19.50 -11.32
N VAL A 34 14.80 18.28 -11.06
CA VAL A 34 16.23 18.01 -10.94
C VAL A 34 16.81 17.78 -12.33
N ARG A 35 17.70 18.67 -12.76
CA ARG A 35 18.46 18.50 -14.02
C ARG A 35 19.45 17.36 -13.86
N LEU A 36 19.24 16.25 -14.56
CA LEU A 36 20.11 15.08 -14.51
C LEU A 36 21.39 15.30 -15.31
N SER A 37 22.52 14.83 -14.78
CA SER A 37 23.77 14.79 -15.55
C SER A 37 23.63 13.80 -16.70
N ASN A 38 24.02 14.19 -17.91
CA ASN A 38 23.94 13.38 -19.13
C ASN A 38 22.51 12.90 -19.46
N GLN A 39 21.51 13.77 -19.26
CA GLN A 39 20.10 13.45 -19.43
C GLN A 39 19.78 12.78 -20.78
N SER A 40 20.28 13.31 -21.90
CA SER A 40 20.03 12.72 -23.23
C SER A 40 20.56 11.28 -23.35
N GLN A 41 21.71 10.97 -22.75
CA GLN A 41 22.26 9.62 -22.77
C GLN A 41 21.43 8.66 -21.88
N LEU A 42 20.92 9.16 -20.75
CA LEU A 42 20.02 8.39 -19.88
C LEU A 42 18.68 8.09 -20.56
N GLU A 43 18.10 9.08 -21.25
CA GLU A 43 16.87 8.91 -22.02
C GLU A 43 17.04 7.84 -23.11
N LEU A 44 18.19 7.83 -23.81
CA LEU A 44 18.51 6.79 -24.79
C LEU A 44 18.63 5.40 -24.15
N LYS A 45 19.35 5.27 -23.03
CA LYS A 45 19.48 3.98 -22.32
C LYS A 45 18.12 3.48 -21.81
N LEU A 46 17.29 4.38 -21.29
CA LEU A 46 15.93 4.07 -20.86
C LEU A 46 15.05 3.67 -22.05
N ALA A 47 15.13 4.37 -23.18
CA ALA A 47 14.36 4.04 -24.38
C ALA A 47 14.74 2.66 -24.94
N GLN A 48 16.02 2.30 -24.93
CA GLN A 48 16.51 0.97 -25.33
C GLN A 48 16.05 -0.12 -24.36
N ALA A 49 16.18 0.10 -23.05
CA ALA A 49 15.69 -0.83 -22.04
C ALA A 49 14.17 -1.02 -22.15
N ASN A 50 13.44 0.09 -22.39
CA ASN A 50 12.00 0.09 -22.58
C ASN A 50 11.55 -0.55 -23.89
N SER A 51 12.32 -0.54 -24.99
CA SER A 51 11.85 -1.14 -26.24
C SER A 51 11.75 -2.67 -26.14
N TRP A 52 12.73 -3.30 -25.50
CA TRP A 52 12.72 -4.73 -25.19
C TRP A 52 11.68 -5.08 -24.11
N TRP A 53 11.60 -4.27 -23.05
CA TRP A 53 10.69 -4.52 -21.93
C TRP A 53 9.22 -4.19 -22.23
N ALA A 54 8.94 -3.13 -23.00
CA ALA A 54 7.59 -2.68 -23.30
C ALA A 54 6.80 -3.68 -24.17
N ALA A 55 7.47 -4.52 -24.98
CA ALA A 55 6.79 -5.56 -25.73
C ALA A 55 6.16 -6.62 -24.80
N THR A 56 6.83 -6.98 -23.71
CA THR A 56 6.34 -7.96 -22.72
C THR A 56 5.44 -7.31 -21.66
N GLN A 57 5.71 -6.05 -21.32
CA GLN A 57 5.05 -5.35 -20.23
C GLN A 57 3.76 -4.62 -20.65
N ARG A 58 3.61 -4.18 -21.91
CA ARG A 58 2.35 -3.54 -22.38
C ARG A 58 1.17 -4.49 -22.20
N THR A 59 1.27 -5.74 -22.61
CA THR A 59 0.20 -6.73 -22.42
C THR A 59 -0.12 -6.95 -20.95
N SER A 60 0.90 -7.10 -20.10
CA SER A 60 0.68 -7.32 -18.66
C SER A 60 0.11 -6.07 -17.97
N SER A 61 0.65 -4.88 -18.28
CA SER A 61 0.19 -3.61 -17.69
C SER A 61 -1.17 -3.18 -18.20
N GLU A 62 -1.53 -3.47 -19.45
CA GLU A 62 -2.87 -3.26 -20.02
C GLU A 62 -3.88 -4.25 -19.44
N LEU A 63 -3.51 -5.52 -19.22
CA LEU A 63 -4.34 -6.48 -18.48
C LEU A 63 -4.54 -6.04 -17.02
N TRP A 64 -3.48 -5.56 -16.36
CA TRP A 64 -3.57 -5.02 -14.99
C TRP A 64 -4.38 -3.72 -14.93
N ARG A 65 -4.19 -2.78 -15.86
CA ARG A 65 -4.94 -1.53 -15.92
C ARG A 65 -6.40 -1.78 -16.32
N GLY A 66 -6.65 -2.69 -17.26
CA GLY A 66 -8.01 -3.16 -17.60
C GLY A 66 -8.70 -3.84 -16.41
N PHE A 67 -7.95 -4.63 -15.63
CA PHE A 67 -8.42 -5.24 -14.38
C PHE A 67 -8.73 -4.20 -13.27
N TRP A 68 -7.93 -3.12 -13.15
CA TRP A 68 -8.01 -2.17 -12.03
C TRP A 68 -8.76 -0.86 -12.29
N LEU A 69 -8.61 -0.29 -13.47
CA LEU A 69 -9.12 1.04 -13.82
C LEU A 69 -10.46 0.97 -14.56
N GLY A 70 -10.85 -0.22 -15.05
CA GLY A 70 -12.03 -0.34 -15.91
C GLY A 70 -11.93 0.50 -17.19
N GLU A 71 -10.71 0.91 -17.58
CA GLU A 71 -10.43 1.58 -18.85
C GLU A 71 -10.60 0.55 -19.98
N VAL A 72 -11.85 0.31 -20.36
CA VAL A 72 -12.22 -0.57 -21.47
C VAL A 72 -12.29 0.28 -22.73
N HIS A 73 -11.24 0.24 -23.55
CA HIS A 73 -11.29 0.83 -24.90
C HIS A 73 -11.56 -0.19 -26.02
N SER A 74 -11.80 -1.46 -25.72
CA SER A 74 -12.47 -2.41 -26.61
C SER A 74 -12.90 -3.69 -25.86
N ALA A 75 -14.02 -4.30 -26.28
CA ALA A 75 -14.68 -5.51 -25.74
C ALA A 75 -15.41 -5.41 -24.38
N ASN A 76 -16.53 -4.69 -24.40
CA ASN A 76 -17.46 -4.29 -23.32
C ASN A 76 -18.23 -5.40 -22.55
N SER A 77 -17.70 -6.60 -22.31
CA SER A 77 -18.37 -7.53 -21.37
C SER A 77 -17.47 -8.59 -20.77
N LEU A 78 -16.51 -9.10 -21.54
CA LEU A 78 -15.68 -10.23 -21.12
C LEU A 78 -14.66 -9.85 -20.05
N ALA A 79 -14.08 -8.65 -20.07
CA ALA A 79 -13.13 -8.23 -19.03
C ALA A 79 -13.84 -7.98 -17.70
N ALA A 80 -14.99 -7.30 -17.70
CA ALA A 80 -15.75 -7.02 -16.48
C ALA A 80 -16.33 -8.29 -15.83
N SER A 81 -16.86 -9.24 -16.64
CA SER A 81 -17.35 -10.53 -16.13
C SER A 81 -16.19 -11.39 -15.63
N THR A 82 -15.08 -11.47 -16.37
CA THR A 82 -13.91 -12.27 -15.95
C THR A 82 -13.26 -11.72 -14.68
N VAL A 83 -13.20 -10.39 -14.52
CA VAL A 83 -12.72 -9.73 -13.29
C VAL A 83 -13.68 -10.01 -12.12
N SER A 84 -14.98 -9.81 -12.32
CA SER A 84 -16.03 -10.17 -11.36
C SER A 84 -15.89 -11.62 -10.90
N ASP A 85 -15.73 -12.53 -11.84
CA ASP A 85 -15.64 -13.96 -11.59
C ASP A 85 -14.33 -14.30 -10.87
N PHE A 86 -13.19 -13.70 -11.21
CA PHE A 86 -11.94 -13.94 -10.49
C PHE A 86 -11.98 -13.45 -9.04
N LEU A 87 -12.57 -12.26 -8.80
CA LEU A 87 -12.69 -11.71 -7.46
C LEU A 87 -13.69 -12.51 -6.61
N LEU A 88 -14.87 -12.82 -7.17
CA LEU A 88 -15.92 -13.57 -6.48
C LEU A 88 -15.55 -15.04 -6.29
N ILE A 89 -15.04 -15.75 -7.30
CA ILE A 89 -14.71 -17.19 -7.20
C ILE A 89 -13.60 -17.39 -6.16
N GLY A 90 -12.59 -16.52 -6.14
CA GLY A 90 -11.52 -16.60 -5.15
C GLY A 90 -12.01 -16.41 -3.72
N ASP A 91 -12.97 -15.51 -3.50
CA ASP A 91 -13.56 -15.27 -2.19
C ASP A 91 -14.58 -16.35 -1.79
N VAL A 92 -15.39 -16.83 -2.73
CA VAL A 92 -16.32 -17.94 -2.53
C VAL A 92 -15.57 -19.23 -2.16
N ARG A 93 -14.53 -19.59 -2.92
CA ARG A 93 -13.72 -20.79 -2.63
C ARG A 93 -13.07 -20.72 -1.25
N ASP A 94 -12.44 -19.60 -0.95
CA ASP A 94 -11.70 -19.45 0.30
C ASP A 94 -12.67 -19.33 1.49
N LEU A 95 -13.82 -18.66 1.34
CA LEU A 95 -14.91 -18.68 2.32
C LEU A 95 -15.37 -20.12 2.59
N GLY A 96 -15.66 -20.90 1.56
CA GLY A 96 -16.07 -22.31 1.72
C GLY A 96 -15.03 -23.16 2.44
N ARG A 97 -13.74 -22.98 2.12
CA ARG A 97 -12.63 -23.67 2.80
C ARG A 97 -12.56 -23.29 4.28
N GLU A 98 -12.60 -22.00 4.59
CA GLU A 98 -12.52 -21.53 5.98
C GLU A 98 -13.79 -21.86 6.79
N LEU A 99 -14.97 -21.95 6.16
CA LEU A 99 -16.20 -22.43 6.80
C LEU A 99 -16.14 -23.93 7.14
N ALA A 100 -15.52 -24.73 6.26
CA ALA A 100 -15.31 -26.16 6.49
C ALA A 100 -14.38 -26.41 7.68
N ASN A 101 -13.35 -25.57 7.84
CA ASN A 101 -12.35 -25.67 8.90
C ASN A 101 -12.78 -25.01 10.23
N TRP A 102 -13.97 -24.41 10.31
CA TRP A 102 -14.46 -23.78 11.56
C TRP A 102 -14.60 -24.83 12.69
N PRO A 103 -14.11 -24.57 13.92
CA PRO A 103 -13.65 -23.28 14.47
C PRO A 103 -12.18 -22.91 14.27
N ASP A 104 -11.35 -23.80 13.72
CA ASP A 104 -9.89 -23.64 13.56
C ASP A 104 -9.48 -22.83 12.31
N SER A 105 -10.40 -22.05 11.74
CA SER A 105 -10.17 -21.36 10.48
C SER A 105 -9.31 -20.10 10.60
N ASP A 106 -8.71 -19.69 9.49
CA ASP A 106 -7.97 -18.42 9.43
C ASP A 106 -8.99 -17.26 9.41
N GLN A 107 -9.24 -16.69 10.59
CA GLN A 107 -10.22 -15.61 10.78
C GLN A 107 -9.98 -14.41 9.85
N LEU A 108 -8.73 -14.11 9.49
CA LEU A 108 -8.44 -13.05 8.54
C LEU A 108 -8.86 -13.43 7.12
N VAL A 109 -8.63 -14.67 6.68
CA VAL A 109 -9.08 -15.13 5.36
C VAL A 109 -10.60 -15.24 5.31
N LEU A 110 -11.23 -15.74 6.38
CA LEU A 110 -12.67 -15.84 6.50
C LEU A 110 -13.32 -14.44 6.41
N GLY A 111 -12.82 -13.48 7.20
CA GLY A 111 -13.29 -12.10 7.20
C GLY A 111 -13.03 -11.35 5.89
N LEU A 112 -11.83 -11.50 5.30
CA LEU A 112 -11.51 -10.88 4.01
C LEU A 112 -12.34 -11.46 2.86
N SER A 113 -12.59 -12.77 2.86
CA SER A 113 -13.39 -13.41 1.81
C SER A 113 -14.86 -13.02 1.93
N ALA A 114 -15.41 -12.97 3.15
CA ALA A 114 -16.76 -12.45 3.38
C ALA A 114 -16.89 -10.97 3.00
N ALA A 115 -15.93 -10.14 3.39
CA ALA A 115 -15.88 -8.73 3.02
C ALA A 115 -15.72 -8.55 1.50
N GLY A 116 -14.91 -9.38 0.85
CA GLY A 116 -14.70 -9.38 -0.60
C GLY A 116 -15.97 -9.72 -1.38
N ILE A 117 -16.72 -10.74 -0.97
CA ILE A 117 -18.05 -11.03 -1.52
C ILE A 117 -19.00 -9.83 -1.29
N GLY A 118 -19.01 -9.27 -0.09
CA GLY A 118 -19.83 -8.10 0.23
C GLY A 118 -19.49 -6.86 -0.60
N LEU A 119 -18.21 -6.61 -0.86
CA LEU A 119 -17.72 -5.51 -1.71
C LEU A 119 -18.02 -5.75 -3.18
N SER A 120 -17.90 -6.98 -3.68
CA SER A 120 -18.22 -7.34 -5.06
C SER A 120 -19.72 -7.23 -5.36
N VAL A 121 -20.58 -7.77 -4.48
CA VAL A 121 -22.04 -7.55 -4.56
C VAL A 121 -22.37 -6.06 -4.43
N GLY A 122 -21.67 -5.37 -3.52
CA GLY A 122 -21.76 -3.92 -3.38
C GLY A 122 -21.45 -3.19 -4.68
N THR A 123 -20.48 -3.66 -5.47
CA THR A 123 -20.01 -2.99 -6.69
C THR A 123 -21.09 -3.02 -7.78
N VAL A 124 -21.79 -4.14 -7.92
CA VAL A 124 -22.94 -4.28 -8.83
C VAL A 124 -24.08 -3.34 -8.42
N VAL A 125 -24.43 -3.33 -7.12
CA VAL A 125 -25.54 -2.52 -6.61
C VAL A 125 -25.22 -1.03 -6.62
N SER A 126 -23.96 -0.65 -6.36
CA SER A 126 -23.51 0.72 -6.18
C SER A 126 -22.99 1.38 -7.46
N GLY A 127 -23.18 0.75 -8.62
CA GLY A 127 -22.75 1.27 -9.92
C GLY A 127 -21.24 1.45 -10.03
N GLY A 128 -20.45 0.54 -9.48
CA GLY A 128 -18.98 0.58 -9.57
C GLY A 128 -18.26 1.32 -8.43
N SER A 129 -18.98 2.05 -7.57
CA SER A 129 -18.36 2.87 -6.51
C SER A 129 -17.62 2.09 -5.41
N SER A 130 -17.75 0.75 -5.37
CA SER A 130 -16.97 -0.11 -4.47
C SER A 130 -15.89 -0.96 -5.17
N ALA A 131 -15.70 -0.79 -6.49
CA ALA A 131 -14.71 -1.53 -7.28
C ALA A 131 -13.28 -1.36 -6.76
N ILE A 132 -12.88 -0.12 -6.44
CA ILE A 132 -11.53 0.20 -5.92
C ILE A 132 -11.26 -0.55 -4.61
N ALA A 133 -12.26 -0.63 -3.73
CA ALA A 133 -12.14 -1.35 -2.47
C ALA A 133 -12.14 -2.87 -2.68
N ALA A 134 -12.94 -3.41 -3.60
CA ALA A 134 -12.95 -4.84 -3.91
C ALA A 134 -11.60 -5.32 -4.47
N ALA A 135 -11.03 -4.57 -5.41
CA ALA A 135 -9.73 -4.86 -5.99
C ALA A 135 -8.59 -4.70 -4.95
N GLY A 136 -8.68 -3.69 -4.08
CA GLY A 136 -7.77 -3.52 -2.94
C GLY A 136 -7.76 -4.69 -1.96
N ALA A 137 -8.94 -5.23 -1.63
CA ALA A 137 -9.07 -6.40 -0.75
C ALA A 137 -8.41 -7.64 -1.37
N SER A 138 -8.67 -7.86 -2.65
CA SER A 138 -8.11 -8.97 -3.43
C SER A 138 -6.59 -8.91 -3.52
N SER A 139 -6.04 -7.70 -3.55
CA SER A 139 -4.59 -7.47 -3.56
C SER A 139 -3.91 -7.80 -2.26
N ILE A 140 -4.53 -7.44 -1.13
CA ILE A 140 -4.04 -7.82 0.19
C ILE A 140 -4.00 -9.35 0.30
N LYS A 141 -5.05 -10.02 -0.19
CA LYS A 141 -5.14 -11.49 -0.22
C LYS A 141 -4.06 -12.13 -1.11
N ALA A 142 -3.87 -11.60 -2.31
CA ALA A 142 -2.82 -12.05 -3.23
C ALA A 142 -1.42 -11.86 -2.63
N ALA A 143 -1.14 -10.70 -2.05
CA ALA A 143 0.13 -10.41 -1.39
C ALA A 143 0.37 -11.31 -0.17
N LYS A 144 -0.66 -11.59 0.65
CA LYS A 144 -0.58 -12.56 1.74
C LYS A 144 -0.19 -13.94 1.21
N LYS A 145 -0.89 -14.44 0.20
CA LYS A 145 -0.64 -15.76 -0.40
C LYS A 145 0.75 -15.87 -1.03
N ALA A 146 1.24 -14.77 -1.62
CA ALA A 146 2.58 -14.69 -2.20
C ALA A 146 3.70 -14.47 -1.16
N GLY A 147 3.38 -14.36 0.14
CA GLY A 147 4.37 -14.03 1.17
C GLY A 147 4.97 -12.63 1.03
N LYS A 148 4.30 -11.72 0.30
CA LYS A 148 4.73 -10.35 0.02
C LYS A 148 4.03 -9.31 0.90
N LEU A 149 3.24 -9.75 1.88
CA LEU A 149 2.63 -8.87 2.87
C LEU A 149 3.57 -8.74 4.09
N ASN A 150 3.87 -7.50 4.47
CA ASN A 150 4.70 -7.24 5.65
C ASN A 150 4.12 -7.91 6.90
N LYS A 151 4.97 -8.59 7.69
CA LYS A 151 4.53 -9.35 8.87
C LYS A 151 3.77 -8.51 9.90
N LYS A 152 4.22 -7.27 10.17
CA LYS A 152 3.57 -6.37 11.14
C LYS A 152 2.20 -5.90 10.65
N LEU A 153 2.12 -5.55 9.36
CA LEU A 153 0.84 -5.20 8.73
C LEU A 153 -0.13 -6.38 8.73
N MET A 154 0.35 -7.57 8.40
CA MET A 154 -0.44 -8.80 8.47
C MET A 154 -0.97 -9.03 9.89
N GLN A 155 -0.10 -8.98 10.91
CA GLN A 155 -0.51 -9.13 12.31
C GLN A 155 -1.53 -8.07 12.73
N GLN A 156 -1.36 -6.81 12.30
CA GLN A 156 -2.32 -5.76 12.59
C GLN A 156 -3.68 -6.03 11.94
N LEU A 157 -3.70 -6.46 10.67
CA LEU A 157 -4.93 -6.83 9.98
C LEU A 157 -5.59 -8.04 10.63
N THR A 158 -4.82 -9.03 11.09
CA THR A 158 -5.36 -10.20 11.80
C THR A 158 -6.00 -9.77 13.10
N ARG A 159 -5.31 -8.97 13.92
CA ARG A 159 -5.85 -8.43 15.18
C ARG A 159 -7.10 -7.57 14.99
N MET A 160 -7.23 -6.89 13.85
CA MET A 160 -8.45 -6.16 13.52
C MET A 160 -9.65 -7.07 13.22
N GLY A 161 -9.40 -8.32 12.80
CA GLY A 161 -10.42 -9.35 12.55
C GLY A 161 -10.63 -10.32 13.71
N GLU A 162 -9.65 -10.48 14.60
CA GLU A 162 -9.75 -11.29 15.82
C GLU A 162 -10.93 -10.82 16.68
N ASN A 163 -11.71 -11.77 17.20
CA ASN A 163 -12.93 -11.53 18.00
C ASN A 163 -14.02 -10.69 17.30
N SER A 164 -13.86 -10.44 16.00
CA SER A 164 -14.78 -9.62 15.20
C SER A 164 -15.73 -10.44 14.35
N ILE A 165 -15.56 -11.76 14.38
CA ILE A 165 -16.37 -12.74 13.67
C ILE A 165 -17.52 -13.18 14.56
N ASN A 166 -18.75 -13.05 14.08
CA ASN A 166 -19.94 -13.53 14.76
C ASN A 166 -20.11 -15.04 14.54
N PRO A 167 -19.97 -15.91 15.56
CA PRO A 167 -20.09 -17.35 15.39
C PRO A 167 -21.49 -17.78 14.90
N ALA A 168 -22.54 -17.08 15.31
CA ALA A 168 -23.91 -17.36 14.86
C ALA A 168 -24.07 -17.06 13.37
N ALA A 169 -23.44 -15.98 12.88
CA ALA A 169 -23.40 -15.68 11.45
C ALA A 169 -22.58 -16.75 10.70
N VAL A 170 -21.46 -17.24 11.25
CA VAL A 170 -20.70 -18.34 10.64
C VAL A 170 -21.56 -19.60 10.50
N GLN A 171 -22.32 -19.97 11.54
CA GLN A 171 -23.22 -21.11 11.47
C GLN A 171 -24.35 -20.91 10.45
N ALA A 172 -24.96 -19.72 10.40
CA ALA A 172 -25.99 -19.40 9.42
C ALA A 172 -25.46 -19.50 7.98
N ILE A 173 -24.27 -18.98 7.72
CA ILE A 173 -23.63 -19.12 6.41
C ILE A 173 -23.31 -20.59 6.13
N LYS A 174 -22.79 -21.36 7.09
CA LYS A 174 -22.48 -22.78 6.90
C LYS A 174 -23.72 -23.60 6.53
N GLN A 175 -24.86 -23.34 7.18
CA GLN A 175 -26.13 -24.00 6.88
C GLN A 175 -26.61 -23.66 5.46
N GLN A 176 -26.59 -22.39 5.09
CA GLN A 176 -26.95 -21.95 3.73
C GLN A 176 -25.96 -22.49 2.69
N TRP A 177 -24.68 -22.55 3.02
CA TRP A 177 -23.62 -23.07 2.16
C TRP A 177 -23.81 -24.53 1.80
N GLN A 178 -24.29 -25.35 2.74
CA GLN A 178 -24.61 -26.76 2.50
C GLN A 178 -25.78 -26.96 1.54
N GLN A 179 -26.69 -25.98 1.46
CA GLN A 179 -27.86 -26.02 0.57
C GLN A 179 -27.57 -25.40 -0.81
N LEU A 180 -26.50 -24.62 -0.92
CA LEU A 180 -26.08 -24.00 -2.17
C LEU A 180 -25.47 -25.04 -3.13
N LYS A 181 -26.15 -25.26 -4.25
CA LYS A 181 -25.53 -25.93 -5.40
C LYS A 181 -24.55 -24.95 -6.04
N LEU A 182 -23.25 -25.11 -5.75
CA LEU A 182 -22.18 -24.25 -6.27
C LEU A 182 -22.16 -24.15 -7.82
N THR A 183 -22.75 -25.13 -8.50
CA THR A 183 -22.92 -25.16 -9.96
C THR A 183 -24.05 -24.27 -10.49
N GLN A 184 -24.87 -23.67 -9.62
CA GLN A 184 -26.03 -22.81 -9.96
C GLN A 184 -25.96 -21.43 -9.27
N LEU A 185 -24.77 -20.98 -8.87
CA LEU A 185 -24.59 -19.67 -8.24
C LEU A 185 -25.07 -18.55 -9.18
N ASN A 186 -26.15 -17.88 -8.78
CA ASN A 186 -26.72 -16.73 -9.48
C ASN A 186 -26.86 -15.54 -8.52
N ALA A 187 -27.23 -14.37 -9.05
CA ALA A 187 -27.41 -13.17 -8.26
C ALA A 187 -28.44 -13.33 -7.11
N ALA A 188 -29.44 -14.20 -7.25
CA ALA A 188 -30.42 -14.50 -6.20
C ALA A 188 -29.78 -15.28 -5.03
N SER A 189 -28.90 -16.24 -5.32
CA SER A 189 -28.14 -17.00 -4.33
C SER A 189 -27.25 -16.08 -3.47
N PHE A 190 -26.64 -15.07 -4.11
CA PHE A 190 -25.85 -14.06 -3.39
C PHE A 190 -26.71 -13.08 -2.58
N LYS A 191 -27.95 -12.84 -3.00
CA LYS A 191 -28.90 -11.98 -2.25
C LYS A 191 -29.25 -12.58 -0.90
N GLU A 192 -29.42 -13.90 -0.84
CA GLU A 192 -29.73 -14.63 0.40
C GLU A 192 -28.54 -14.67 1.36
N LEU A 193 -27.32 -14.78 0.83
CA LEU A 193 -26.08 -14.71 1.61
C LEU A 193 -25.76 -13.30 2.15
N LYS A 194 -26.35 -12.25 1.59
CA LYS A 194 -26.01 -10.85 1.92
C LYS A 194 -26.21 -10.53 3.40
N ALA A 195 -27.33 -10.95 3.98
CA ALA A 195 -27.66 -10.66 5.38
C ALA A 195 -26.67 -11.33 6.35
N PRO A 196 -26.43 -12.65 6.29
CA PRO A 196 -25.48 -13.29 7.19
C PRO A 196 -24.01 -12.90 6.90
N LEU A 197 -23.63 -12.63 5.63
CA LEU A 197 -22.31 -12.06 5.32
C LEU A 197 -22.12 -10.67 5.95
N GLY A 198 -23.16 -9.84 5.93
CA GLY A 198 -23.15 -8.51 6.57
C GLY A 198 -23.08 -8.58 8.10
N GLN A 199 -23.46 -9.70 8.70
CA GLN A 199 -23.38 -9.96 10.14
C GLN A 199 -22.13 -10.74 10.54
N LEU A 200 -21.41 -11.33 9.59
CA LEU A 200 -20.22 -12.14 9.86
C LEU A 200 -19.11 -11.31 10.48
N VAL A 201 -18.88 -10.10 9.98
CA VAL A 201 -17.88 -9.17 10.50
C VAL A 201 -18.57 -7.95 11.09
N GLN A 202 -18.15 -7.52 12.28
CA GLN A 202 -18.68 -6.30 12.89
C GLN A 202 -18.60 -5.09 11.93
N PRO A 203 -19.64 -4.23 11.84
CA PRO A 203 -19.68 -3.14 10.86
C PRO A 203 -18.49 -2.16 10.96
N GLN A 204 -17.97 -1.93 12.17
CA GLN A 204 -16.80 -1.10 12.41
C GLN A 204 -15.52 -1.69 11.79
N VAL A 205 -15.36 -3.00 11.87
CA VAL A 205 -14.22 -3.73 11.29
C VAL A 205 -14.33 -3.73 9.77
N VAL A 206 -15.54 -3.94 9.21
CA VAL A 206 -15.80 -3.81 7.76
C VAL A 206 -15.43 -2.40 7.26
N LYS A 207 -15.81 -1.34 7.97
CA LYS A 207 -15.43 0.04 7.61
C LYS A 207 -13.91 0.23 7.60
N HIS A 208 -13.21 -0.29 8.59
CA HIS A 208 -11.75 -0.18 8.64
C HIS A 208 -11.09 -0.98 7.51
N PHE A 209 -11.48 -2.22 7.26
CA PHE A 209 -10.98 -3.01 6.14
C PHE A 209 -11.25 -2.33 4.79
N LYS A 210 -12.48 -1.83 4.57
CA LYS A 210 -12.82 -1.07 3.37
C LYS A 210 -11.90 0.14 3.18
N LYS A 211 -11.56 0.86 4.25
CA LYS A 211 -10.60 1.98 4.20
C LYS A 211 -9.20 1.53 3.80
N VAL A 212 -8.70 0.43 4.37
CA VAL A 212 -7.39 -0.13 3.99
C VAL A 212 -7.40 -0.54 2.53
N SER A 213 -8.40 -1.31 2.11
CA SER A 213 -8.54 -1.77 0.74
C SER A 213 -8.65 -0.60 -0.24
N ASN A 214 -9.41 0.44 0.10
CA ASN A 214 -9.50 1.64 -0.75
C ASN A 214 -8.15 2.37 -0.89
N ASN A 215 -7.36 2.44 0.19
CA ASN A 215 -6.01 3.00 0.12
C ASN A 215 -5.08 2.15 -0.77
N ILE A 216 -5.15 0.82 -0.67
CA ILE A 216 -4.38 -0.08 -1.54
C ILE A 216 -4.83 0.06 -3.00
N GLY A 217 -6.12 0.13 -3.26
CA GLY A 217 -6.64 0.37 -4.59
C GLY A 217 -6.17 1.71 -5.15
N THR A 218 -6.22 2.78 -4.34
CA THR A 218 -5.67 4.11 -4.71
C THR A 218 -4.18 4.06 -5.03
N ILE A 219 -3.39 3.25 -4.32
CA ILE A 219 -1.96 3.08 -4.63
C ILE A 219 -1.81 2.35 -5.97
N SER A 220 -2.55 1.26 -6.17
CA SER A 220 -2.51 0.48 -7.42
C SER A 220 -2.88 1.33 -8.63
N THR A 221 -3.93 2.13 -8.54
CA THR A 221 -4.38 2.99 -9.66
C THR A 221 -3.35 4.05 -10.04
N HIS A 222 -2.58 4.59 -9.09
CA HIS A 222 -1.59 5.62 -9.37
C HIS A 222 -0.18 5.10 -9.68
N THR A 223 0.15 3.89 -9.26
CA THR A 223 1.55 3.38 -9.24
C THR A 223 1.70 2.02 -9.91
N GLY A 224 0.60 1.41 -10.35
CA GLY A 224 0.55 0.06 -10.90
C GLY A 224 0.79 -1.04 -9.86
N LEU A 225 0.87 -2.28 -10.36
CA LEU A 225 1.07 -3.48 -9.55
C LEU A 225 2.31 -3.38 -8.67
N ARG A 226 3.43 -2.93 -9.24
CA ARG A 226 4.70 -2.87 -8.52
C ARG A 226 4.66 -1.92 -7.34
N GLY A 227 4.17 -0.70 -7.53
CA GLY A 227 4.07 0.26 -6.42
C GLY A 227 3.13 -0.23 -5.32
N MET A 228 2.06 -0.93 -5.68
CA MET A 228 1.18 -1.60 -4.72
C MET A 228 1.90 -2.72 -3.96
N LEU A 229 2.58 -3.65 -4.65
CA LEU A 229 3.30 -4.75 -4.01
C LEU A 229 4.44 -4.26 -3.12
N GLU A 230 5.21 -3.27 -3.58
CA GLU A 230 6.28 -2.67 -2.79
C GLU A 230 5.72 -1.99 -1.53
N THR A 231 4.54 -1.39 -1.62
CA THR A 231 3.82 -0.84 -0.47
C THR A 231 3.39 -1.93 0.51
N LEU A 232 2.76 -3.00 0.03
CA LEU A 232 2.31 -4.12 0.88
C LEU A 232 3.48 -4.84 1.55
N ASN A 233 4.63 -4.90 0.89
CA ASN A 233 5.85 -5.52 1.41
C ASN A 233 6.56 -4.66 2.46
N LYS A 234 6.52 -3.33 2.32
CA LYS A 234 7.24 -2.40 3.22
C LYS A 234 6.40 -1.80 4.33
N ALA A 235 5.12 -1.53 4.10
CA ALA A 235 4.28 -0.86 5.08
C ALA A 235 4.10 -1.78 6.30
N GLU A 236 4.44 -1.26 7.47
CA GLU A 236 4.36 -2.01 8.72
C GLU A 236 2.99 -1.85 9.42
N SER A 237 2.17 -0.90 8.95
CA SER A 237 0.87 -0.62 9.57
C SER A 237 -0.16 -0.04 8.59
N VAL A 238 -1.43 -0.17 8.96
CA VAL A 238 -2.57 0.42 8.22
C VAL A 238 -2.45 1.94 8.10
N ALA A 239 -1.91 2.59 9.14
CA ALA A 239 -1.67 4.03 9.12
C ALA A 239 -0.59 4.40 8.09
N GLN A 240 0.48 3.60 7.97
CA GLN A 240 1.49 3.80 6.94
C GLN A 240 0.91 3.60 5.54
N VAL A 241 0.09 2.56 5.33
CA VAL A 241 -0.63 2.36 4.05
C VAL A 241 -1.45 3.59 3.68
N SER A 242 -2.16 4.20 4.64
CA SER A 242 -2.94 5.42 4.38
C SER A 242 -2.08 6.63 4.03
N ARG A 243 -0.89 6.78 4.64
CA ARG A 243 0.06 7.84 4.29
C ARG A 243 0.64 7.60 2.89
N LEU A 244 1.03 6.37 2.58
CA LEU A 244 1.55 5.99 1.28
C LEU A 244 0.51 6.16 0.16
N ALA A 245 -0.77 5.92 0.44
CA ALA A 245 -1.86 6.21 -0.50
C ALA A 245 -2.07 7.71 -0.78
N LYS A 246 -1.65 8.60 0.13
CA LYS A 246 -1.62 10.05 -0.15
C LYS A 246 -0.41 10.41 -1.00
N ILE A 247 0.74 9.79 -0.71
CA ILE A 247 2.00 10.00 -1.45
C ILE A 247 1.86 9.49 -2.89
N SER A 248 1.21 8.34 -3.11
CA SER A 248 1.01 7.78 -4.45
C SER A 248 0.28 8.71 -5.40
N LYS A 249 -0.67 9.52 -4.90
CA LYS A 249 -1.41 10.50 -5.72
C LYS A 249 -0.50 11.56 -6.34
N ASN A 250 0.51 11.98 -5.58
CA ASN A 250 1.42 13.05 -5.99
C ASN A 250 2.55 12.50 -6.86
N PHE A 251 3.15 11.39 -6.46
CA PHE A 251 4.34 10.86 -7.12
C PHE A 251 4.03 9.93 -8.30
N LYS A 252 2.83 9.35 -8.37
CA LYS A 252 2.38 8.48 -9.47
C LYS A 252 3.45 7.47 -9.89
N GLN A 253 3.96 7.54 -11.13
CA GLN A 253 5.00 6.63 -11.64
C GLN A 253 6.36 6.81 -10.94
N GLY A 254 6.63 7.98 -10.36
CA GLY A 254 7.82 8.24 -9.52
C GLY A 254 7.74 7.67 -8.10
N TYR A 255 6.62 7.04 -7.73
CA TYR A 255 6.37 6.56 -6.37
C TYR A 255 7.38 5.51 -5.88
N VAL A 256 7.71 4.52 -6.71
CA VAL A 256 8.63 3.44 -6.32
C VAL A 256 10.03 3.99 -6.07
N GLY A 257 10.49 4.90 -6.93
CA GLY A 257 11.70 5.67 -6.73
C GLY A 257 11.66 6.44 -5.40
N ALA A 258 10.55 7.12 -5.12
CA ALA A 258 10.41 7.90 -3.88
C ALA A 258 10.47 7.00 -2.65
N LEU A 259 9.82 5.83 -2.70
CA LEU A 259 9.81 4.84 -1.62
C LEU A 259 11.19 4.20 -1.40
N LYS A 260 11.96 3.97 -2.48
CA LYS A 260 13.35 3.48 -2.39
C LYS A 260 14.28 4.52 -1.75
N LEU A 261 13.98 5.81 -1.93
CA LEU A 261 14.78 6.92 -1.41
C LEU A 261 14.38 7.35 0.00
N LEU A 262 13.17 7.02 0.45
CA LEU A 262 12.66 7.32 1.80
C LEU A 262 13.66 7.00 2.94
N PRO A 263 14.31 5.81 2.98
CA PRO A 263 15.26 5.48 4.03
C PRO A 263 16.47 6.43 4.08
N ARG A 264 16.93 6.92 2.92
CA ARG A 264 18.05 7.85 2.83
C ARG A 264 17.67 9.25 3.34
N LEU A 265 16.44 9.69 3.05
CA LEU A 265 15.90 10.95 3.54
C LEU A 265 15.70 10.92 5.06
N GLY A 266 15.20 9.80 5.59
CA GLY A 266 15.05 9.59 7.04
C GLY A 266 16.37 9.69 7.80
N LYS A 267 17.44 9.06 7.28
CA LYS A 267 18.78 9.17 7.88
C LYS A 267 19.31 10.61 7.87
N LYS A 268 19.14 11.35 6.77
CA LYS A 268 19.56 12.76 6.69
C LYS A 268 18.77 13.67 7.63
N LEU A 269 17.46 13.45 7.75
CA LEU A 269 16.61 14.19 8.68
C LEU A 269 16.97 13.90 10.15
N ALA A 270 17.22 12.64 10.48
CA ALA A 270 17.67 12.25 11.82
C ALA A 270 19.04 12.89 12.15
N TRP A 271 19.97 12.86 11.20
CA TRP A 271 21.26 13.56 11.35
C TRP A 271 21.07 15.06 11.57
N LEU A 272 20.23 15.73 10.76
CA LEU A 272 19.91 17.16 10.93
C LEU A 272 19.29 17.46 12.31
N SER A 273 18.39 16.60 12.80
CA SER A 273 17.83 16.77 14.15
C SER A 273 18.89 16.62 15.24
N GLY A 274 19.87 15.72 15.06
CA GLY A 274 21.01 15.60 15.96
C GLY A 274 21.84 16.88 16.01
N VAL A 275 22.17 17.43 14.84
CA VAL A 275 22.92 18.70 14.73
C VAL A 275 22.15 19.87 15.36
N MET A 276 20.84 19.94 15.18
CA MET A 276 20.02 20.98 15.80
C MET A 276 20.02 20.89 17.33
N LEU A 277 19.95 19.67 17.89
CA LEU A 277 20.05 19.45 19.34
C LEU A 277 21.44 19.80 19.87
N GLU A 278 22.50 19.47 19.13
CA GLU A 278 23.87 19.86 19.47
C GLU A 278 24.04 21.38 19.47
N LEU A 279 23.45 22.08 18.49
CA LEU A 279 23.45 23.55 18.46
C LEU A 279 22.73 24.13 19.68
N VAL A 280 21.54 23.63 20.01
CA VAL A 280 20.80 24.08 21.21
C VAL A 280 21.62 23.81 22.49
N ALA A 281 22.22 22.63 22.61
CA ALA A 281 23.07 22.28 23.75
C ALA A 281 24.31 23.20 23.85
N SER A 282 24.94 23.53 22.71
CA SER A 282 26.09 24.43 22.66
C SER A 282 25.73 25.86 23.10
N LEU A 283 24.56 26.36 22.70
CA LEU A 283 24.06 27.67 23.12
C LEU A 283 23.77 27.71 24.61
N LEU A 284 23.15 26.67 25.17
CA LEU A 284 22.92 26.55 26.61
C LEU A 284 24.22 26.50 27.40
N ASN A 285 25.21 25.74 26.91
CA ASN A 285 26.52 25.65 27.54
C ASN A 285 27.25 27.00 27.50
N ALA A 286 27.24 27.70 26.36
CA ALA A 286 27.82 29.04 26.24
C ALA A 286 27.15 30.04 27.21
N LEU A 287 25.84 29.95 27.38
CA LEU A 287 25.09 30.80 28.32
C LEU A 287 25.47 30.48 29.77
N LEU A 288 25.59 29.21 30.12
CA LEU A 288 26.04 28.77 31.45
C LEU A 288 27.45 29.28 31.77
N TRP A 289 28.40 29.14 30.83
CA TRP A 289 29.74 29.70 30.98
C TRP A 289 29.72 31.22 31.14
N SER A 290 28.90 31.93 30.36
CA SER A 290 28.76 33.38 30.48
C SER A 290 28.26 33.80 31.86
N VAL A 291 27.27 33.10 32.42
CA VAL A 291 26.75 33.35 33.77
C VAL A 291 27.83 33.10 34.83
N LEU A 292 28.57 31.99 34.72
CA LEU A 292 29.67 31.68 35.64
C LEU A 292 30.79 32.73 35.58
N LEU A 293 31.10 33.23 34.39
CA LEU A 293 32.13 34.25 34.18
C LEU A 293 31.71 35.57 34.85
N LEU A 294 30.47 36.01 34.63
CA LEU A 294 29.90 37.19 35.29
C LEU A 294 29.89 37.04 36.81
N TRP A 295 29.53 35.87 37.33
CA TRP A 295 29.55 35.58 38.76
C TRP A 295 30.96 35.68 39.36
N ASN A 296 31.96 35.11 38.69
CA ASN A 296 33.35 35.17 39.13
C ASN A 296 33.90 36.60 39.08
N MET A 297 33.56 37.39 38.05
CA MET A 297 33.93 38.81 37.98
C MET A 297 33.31 39.61 39.13
N PHE A 298 32.04 39.37 39.44
CA PHE A 298 31.36 40.00 40.58
C PHE A 298 32.02 39.64 41.92
N LYS A 299 32.40 38.37 42.10
CA LYS A 299 33.11 37.91 43.30
C LYS A 299 34.49 38.57 43.42
N LEU A 300 35.25 38.69 42.33
CA LEU A 300 36.55 39.37 42.32
C LEU A 300 36.41 40.86 42.68
N GLY A 301 35.44 41.56 42.10
CA GLY A 301 35.17 42.96 42.41
C GLY A 301 34.90 43.20 43.89
N ARG A 302 34.15 42.29 44.54
CA ARG A 302 33.92 42.36 45.99
C ARG A 302 35.19 42.21 46.84
N HIS A 303 36.23 41.54 46.35
CA HIS A 303 37.50 41.38 47.06
C HIS A 303 38.48 42.53 46.83
N VAL A 304 38.38 43.25 45.72
CA VAL A 304 39.26 44.38 45.39
C VAL A 304 38.81 45.69 46.05
N PHE A 305 37.50 45.85 46.31
CA PHE A 305 36.90 47.04 46.93
C PHE A 305 36.61 46.90 48.44
N ARG A 306 37.27 45.94 49.11
CA ARG A 306 37.31 45.82 50.57
C ARG A 306 38.73 46.07 51.04
#